data_AF-A0A379TSN3-F1
#
_entry.id   AF-A0A379TSN3-F1
#
_cell.length_a   1.000
_cell.length_b   1.000
_cell.length_c   1.000
_cell.angle_alpha   90.00
_cell.angle_beta   90.00
_cell.angle_gamma   90.00
#
_symmetry.space_group_name_H-M   'P 1'
#
loop_
_entity.id
_entity.type
_entity.pdbx_description
1 polymer ?
#
loop_
_entity_poly.entity_id
_entity_poly.type
_entity_poly.pdbx_seq_one_letter_code
_entity_poly.pdbx_strand_id
1 'polypeptide(L)' 'MQQINFYRQRVAINVLAKDIANAKTIYEAAEGHAVIGVLSAQFSTVEEGVPEVKRWMAEVPSISVGLGAGGDRRRANTY' A
#
# COMPACT_ATOMS: atom_id res chain seq x y z
N MET A 1 6.41 -1.34 13.35
CA MET A 1 7.27 -1.26 12.15
C MET A 1 6.55 -1.96 11.01
N GLN A 2 6.68 -1.47 9.78
CA GLN A 2 6.09 -2.13 8.60
C GLN A 2 6.88 -3.40 8.28
N GLN A 3 6.19 -4.53 8.10
CA GLN A 3 6.82 -5.82 7.80
C GLN A 3 5.92 -6.63 6.86
N ILE A 4 6.53 -7.35 5.93
CA ILE A 4 5.81 -8.32 5.10
C ILE A 4 5.86 -9.68 5.81
N ASN A 5 4.70 -10.22 6.15
CA ASN A 5 4.58 -11.54 6.75
C ASN A 5 4.40 -12.60 5.65
N PHE A 6 5.48 -13.29 5.28
CA PHE A 6 5.41 -14.31 4.23
C PHE A 6 4.85 -15.64 4.75
N TYR A 7 3.85 -16.18 4.07
CA TYR A 7 3.35 -17.54 4.29
C TYR A 7 4.49 -18.54 4.14
N ARG A 8 4.77 -19.26 5.23
CA ARG A 8 5.87 -20.23 5.34
C ARG A 8 7.23 -19.68 4.92
N GLN A 9 7.47 -18.38 5.08
CA GLN A 9 8.69 -17.69 4.63
C GLN A 9 8.90 -17.72 3.10
N ARG A 10 7.81 -17.81 2.32
CA ARG A 10 7.87 -17.97 0.85
C ARG A 10 7.02 -17.00 0.06
N VAL A 11 5.74 -16.83 0.42
CA VAL A 11 4.76 -16.12 -0.44
C VAL A 11 3.96 -15.11 0.37
N ALA A 12 3.74 -13.93 -0.18
CA ALA A 12 2.73 -12.98 0.27
C ALA A 12 2.01 -12.42 -0.97
N ILE A 13 0.71 -12.19 -0.87
CA ILE A 13 -0.05 -11.59 -1.97
C ILE A 13 0.05 -10.06 -1.91
N ASN A 14 0.16 -9.40 -3.07
CA ASN A 14 0.08 -7.94 -3.18
C ASN A 14 -1.21 -7.58 -3.92
N VAL A 15 -2.11 -6.88 -3.24
CA VAL A 15 -3.45 -6.58 -3.73
C VAL A 15 -3.84 -5.16 -3.37
N LEU A 16 -4.60 -4.50 -4.26
CA LEU A 16 -5.09 -3.14 -4.01
C LEU A 16 -6.25 -3.15 -3.01
N ALA A 17 -6.34 -2.13 -2.18
CA ALA A 17 -7.52 -1.85 -1.36
C ALA A 17 -8.13 -0.50 -1.73
N LYS A 18 -9.46 -0.44 -1.73
CA LYS A 18 -10.20 0.78 -2.09
C LYS A 18 -10.25 1.82 -0.96
N ASP A 19 -10.15 1.36 0.29
CA ASP A 19 -10.19 2.17 1.51
C ASP A 19 -9.56 1.39 2.69
N ILE A 20 -9.38 2.06 3.84
CA ILE A 20 -8.76 1.47 5.05
C ILE A 20 -9.59 0.30 5.61
N ALA A 21 -10.93 0.37 5.55
CA ALA A 21 -11.77 -0.71 6.05
C ALA A 21 -11.56 -1.99 5.22
N ASN A 22 -11.53 -1.85 3.90
CA ASN A 22 -11.22 -2.93 2.97
C ASN A 22 -9.78 -3.44 3.15
N ALA A 23 -8.82 -2.56 3.42
CA ALA A 23 -7.44 -2.94 3.71
C ALA A 23 -7.35 -3.87 4.93
N LYS A 24 -8.08 -3.55 6.01
CA LYS A 24 -8.17 -4.42 7.20
C LYS A 24 -8.80 -5.76 6.87
N THR A 25 -9.93 -5.77 6.17
CA THR A 25 -10.62 -7.01 5.76
C THR A 25 -9.74 -7.89 4.87
N ILE A 26 -9.00 -7.32 3.93
CA ILE A 26 -8.06 -8.08 3.09
C ILE A 26 -6.94 -8.67 3.93
N TYR A 27 -6.32 -7.86 4.81
CA TYR A 27 -5.20 -8.32 5.63
C TYR A 27 -5.62 -9.45 6.58
N GLU A 28 -6.81 -9.34 7.18
CA GLU A 28 -7.43 -10.38 7.99
C GLU A 28 -7.73 -11.64 7.18
N ALA A 29 -8.38 -11.52 6.02
CA ALA A 29 -8.70 -12.64 5.15
C ALA A 29 -7.47 -13.38 4.60
N ALA A 30 -6.35 -12.67 4.46
CA ALA A 30 -5.07 -13.25 4.07
C ALA A 30 -4.27 -13.84 5.25
N GLU A 31 -4.82 -13.86 6.46
CA GLU A 31 -4.14 -14.28 7.70
C GLU A 31 -2.83 -13.51 7.93
N GLY A 32 -2.83 -12.23 7.53
CA GLY A 32 -1.66 -11.35 7.56
C GLY A 32 -0.64 -11.59 6.46
N HIS A 33 -0.85 -12.54 5.54
CA HIS A 33 0.07 -12.85 4.44
C HIS A 33 -0.18 -12.01 3.18
N ALA A 34 -0.52 -10.73 3.37
CA ALA A 34 -0.77 -9.77 2.31
C ALA A 34 -0.03 -8.46 2.54
N VAL A 35 0.32 -7.80 1.44
CA VAL A 35 0.76 -6.40 1.41
C VAL A 35 -0.31 -5.60 0.68
N ILE A 36 -0.80 -4.54 1.32
CA ILE A 36 -1.92 -3.78 0.80
C ILE A 36 -1.42 -2.62 -0.06
N GLY A 37 -1.80 -2.65 -1.34
CA GLY A 37 -1.46 -1.66 -2.32
C GLY A 37 -2.26 -0.36 -2.17
N VAL A 38 -1.55 0.76 -2.00
CA VAL A 38 -2.06 2.13 -2.09
C VAL A 38 -1.40 2.80 -3.28
N LEU A 39 -2.20 3.36 -4.19
CA LEU A 39 -1.67 3.93 -5.43
C LEU A 39 -1.27 5.39 -5.23
N SER A 40 0.00 5.73 -5.45
CA SER A 40 0.47 7.11 -5.45
C SER A 40 -0.15 7.95 -6.56
N ALA A 41 -0.67 7.30 -7.62
CA ALA A 41 -1.42 7.96 -8.68
C ALA A 41 -2.62 8.79 -8.17
N GLN A 42 -3.19 8.47 -7.02
CA GLN A 42 -4.34 9.21 -6.51
C GLN A 42 -3.96 10.55 -5.84
N PHE A 43 -2.68 10.78 -5.57
CA PHE A 43 -2.20 12.01 -4.94
C PHE A 43 -1.61 12.96 -5.98
N SER A 44 -1.85 14.26 -5.79
CA SER A 44 -1.33 15.31 -6.65
C SER A 44 0.07 15.75 -6.24
N THR A 45 0.41 15.67 -4.96
CA THR A 45 1.75 16.01 -4.43
C THR A 45 2.24 15.02 -3.37
N VAL A 46 3.52 15.11 -3.03
CA VAL A 46 4.14 14.29 -1.97
C VAL A 46 3.59 14.69 -0.60
N GLU A 47 3.36 15.97 -0.37
CA GLU A 47 2.83 16.55 0.88
C GLU A 47 1.40 16.05 1.17
N GLU A 48 0.63 15.74 0.13
CA GLU A 48 -0.67 15.08 0.24
C GLU A 48 -0.52 13.57 0.47
N GLY A 49 0.34 12.91 -0.30
CA GLY A 49 0.47 11.45 -0.27
C GLY A 49 1.10 10.90 1.01
N VAL A 50 2.13 11.56 1.56
CA VAL A 50 2.83 11.11 2.77
C VAL A 50 1.91 10.98 4.00
N PRO A 51 1.13 12.00 4.40
CA PRO A 51 0.25 11.89 5.56
C PRO A 51 -0.86 10.85 5.33
N GLU A 52 -1.37 10.72 4.11
CA GLU A 52 -2.39 9.71 3.80
C GLU A 52 -1.80 8.31 3.90
N VAL A 53 -0.68 8.01 3.27
CA VAL A 53 -0.03 6.69 3.41
C VAL A 53 0.32 6.38 4.87
N LYS A 54 0.73 7.37 5.67
CA LYS A 54 0.95 7.19 7.12
C LYS A 54 -0.32 6.82 7.88
N ARG A 55 -1.48 7.38 7.52
CA ARG A 55 -2.77 6.97 8.09
C ARG A 55 -3.05 5.50 7.81
N TRP A 56 -2.77 5.02 6.60
CA TRP A 56 -2.93 3.60 6.25
C TRP A 56 -1.95 2.72 7.03
N MET A 57 -0.70 3.13 7.16
CA MET A 57 0.34 2.41 7.91
C MET A 57 0.05 2.28 9.42
N ALA A 58 -0.77 3.18 9.99
CA ALA A 58 -1.20 3.09 11.38
C ALA A 58 -2.26 2.00 11.60
N GLU A 59 -3.00 1.67 10.55
CA GLU A 59 -4.16 0.78 10.61
C GLU A 59 -3.85 -0.63 10.08
N VAL A 60 -2.85 -0.76 9.19
CA VAL A 60 -2.45 -2.03 8.58
C VAL A 60 -0.93 -2.22 8.66
N PRO A 61 -0.44 -3.40 9.09
CA PRO A 61 1.00 -3.63 9.29
C PRO A 61 1.87 -3.71 8.03
N SER A 62 1.26 -3.84 6.85
CA SER A 62 1.96 -4.08 5.59
C SER A 62 1.34 -3.31 4.43
N ILE A 63 1.94 -2.17 4.07
CA ILE A 63 1.54 -1.29 2.96
C ILE A 63 2.55 -1.37 1.81
N SER A 64 2.05 -1.44 0.58
CA SER A 64 2.81 -1.32 -0.67
C SER A 64 2.38 -0.03 -1.37
N VAL A 65 3.29 0.93 -1.53
CA VAL A 65 3.02 2.14 -2.32
C VAL A 65 3.28 1.81 -3.79
N GLY A 66 2.21 1.73 -4.58
CA GLY A 66 2.25 1.42 -6.01
C GLY A 66 2.15 2.66 -6.89
N LEU A 67 2.76 2.63 -8.08
CA LEU A 67 2.71 3.75 -9.02
C LEU A 67 1.30 4.01 -9.56
N GLY A 68 0.57 2.93 -9.88
CA GLY A 68 -0.71 2.97 -10.60
C GLY A 68 -0.53 2.90 -12.13
N ALA A 69 -1.45 2.20 -12.80
CA ALA A 69 -1.55 2.11 -14.27
C ALA A 69 -0.25 1.76 -15.03
N GLY A 70 0.61 0.89 -14.48
CA GLY A 70 1.82 0.40 -15.15
C GLY A 70 2.99 1.38 -15.21
N GLY A 71 2.81 2.64 -14.77
CA GLY A 71 3.86 3.64 -14.61
C GLY A 71 4.52 4.13 -15.90
N ASP A 72 4.05 5.26 -16.43
CA ASP A 72 4.93 6.41 -16.75
C ASP A 72 4.20 7.71 -16.37
N ARG A 73 4.50 8.23 -15.18
CA ARG A 73 4.39 9.66 -14.93
C ARG A 73 5.82 10.16 -14.95
N ARG A 74 6.33 10.79 -16.03
CA ARG A 74 7.68 11.43 -16.05
C ARG A 74 7.91 12.53 -14.98
N ARG A 75 7.03 12.65 -13.98
CA ARG A 75 6.81 13.82 -13.12
C ARG A 75 6.26 13.41 -11.75
N ALA A 76 7.05 12.76 -10.90
CA ALA A 76 6.87 12.93 -9.45
C ALA A 76 7.36 14.32 -8.97
N ASN A 77 7.55 15.26 -9.91
CA ASN A 77 8.38 16.47 -9.87
C ASN A 77 9.88 16.20 -9.73
N THR A 78 10.62 16.77 -10.68
CA THR A 78 12.06 16.92 -10.73
C THR A 78 12.59 17.46 -9.40
N TYR A 79 13.48 16.70 -8.78
CA TYR A 79 14.51 17.18 -7.85
C TYR A 79 15.87 16.88 -8.47
#